data_AF-A0A662CEI4-F1
#
_entry.id   AF-A0A662CEI4-F1
#
_cell.length_a   1.000
_cell.length_b   1.000
_cell.length_c   1.000
_cell.angle_alpha   90.00
_cell.angle_beta   90.00
_cell.angle_gamma   90.00
#
_symmetry.space_group_name_H-M   'P 1'
#
loop_
_entity.id
_entity.type
_entity.pdbx_description
1 polymer ?
#
loop_
_entity_poly.entity_id
_entity_poly.type
_entity_poly.pdbx_seq_one_letter_code
_entity_poly.pdbx_strand_id
1 'polypeptide(L)'
;MPKFEKLEFYYSSKTQPDPRYPCDIQKALADLDKLAERGFDARAIDVEELRDVFRAYHKAVSGPDPEEKSVLNDVKGASYSEFFGRTIPALLCYSKANDRAPSRVFPRIDKEKLITVNDALEAILGETGVV
;
A
#
# COMPACT_ATOMS: atom_id res chain seq x y z
N MET A 1 14.39 -12.56 -1.21
CA MET A 1 13.23 -11.66 -0.98
C MET A 1 13.73 -10.24 -0.86
N PRO A 2 13.07 -9.24 -1.48
CA PRO A 2 13.30 -7.86 -1.08
C PRO A 2 12.89 -7.73 0.39
N LYS A 3 13.85 -7.44 1.27
CA LYS A 3 13.58 -7.08 2.65
C LYS A 3 13.07 -5.64 2.62
N PHE A 4 11.81 -5.41 2.97
CA PHE A 4 11.33 -4.05 3.18
C PHE A 4 11.80 -3.56 4.54
N GLU A 5 12.16 -2.29 4.63
CA GLU A 5 12.50 -1.64 5.91
C GLU A 5 11.43 -0.64 6.33
N LYS A 6 10.65 -0.13 5.37
CA LYS A 6 9.61 0.88 5.61
C LYS A 6 8.32 0.56 4.86
N LEU A 7 7.20 0.80 5.53
CA LEU A 7 5.85 0.57 5.03
C LEU A 7 4.98 1.80 5.31
N GLU A 8 4.30 2.30 4.28
CA GLU A 8 3.29 3.35 4.43
C GLU A 8 1.95 2.80 3.96
N PHE A 9 0.98 2.69 4.87
CA PHE A 9 -0.39 2.27 4.57
C PHE A 9 -1.33 3.48 4.55
N TYR A 10 -1.88 3.76 3.39
CA TYR A 10 -2.84 4.83 3.17
C TYR A 10 -4.25 4.24 3.13
N TYR A 11 -5.12 4.74 3.99
CA TYR A 11 -6.51 4.29 4.12
C TYR A 11 -7.42 5.47 4.46
N SER A 12 -8.75 5.28 4.40
CA SER A 12 -9.74 6.27 4.79
C SER A 12 -10.56 5.69 5.93
N SER A 13 -10.65 6.40 7.05
CA SER A 13 -11.56 6.02 8.15
C SER A 13 -13.04 6.21 7.82
N LYS A 14 -13.35 6.90 6.71
CA LYS A 14 -14.71 7.30 6.33
C LYS A 14 -15.24 6.59 5.09
N THR A 15 -14.37 5.97 4.29
CA THR A 15 -14.71 5.36 3.01
C THR A 15 -14.51 3.86 3.06
N GLN A 16 -15.54 3.11 2.67
CA GLN A 16 -15.40 1.67 2.52
C GLN A 16 -14.57 1.34 1.27
N PRO A 17 -13.63 0.37 1.35
CA PRO A 17 -12.90 -0.11 0.17
C PRO A 17 -13.83 -0.65 -0.91
N ASP A 18 -13.46 -0.44 -2.16
CA ASP A 18 -14.14 -1.01 -3.32
C ASP A 18 -14.06 -2.56 -3.24
N PRO A 19 -15.16 -3.29 -3.48
CA PRO A 19 -15.16 -4.75 -3.43
C PRO A 19 -14.16 -5.43 -4.38
N ARG A 20 -13.71 -4.75 -5.44
CA ARG A 20 -12.66 -5.23 -6.34
C ARG A 20 -11.28 -5.20 -5.72
N TYR A 21 -11.08 -4.37 -4.69
CA TYR A 21 -9.82 -4.18 -3.98
C TYR A 21 -10.08 -4.24 -2.46
N PRO A 22 -10.57 -5.38 -1.95
CA PRO A 22 -11.03 -5.47 -0.58
C PRO A 22 -9.87 -5.26 0.40
N CYS A 23 -10.19 -4.61 1.52
CA CYS A 23 -9.25 -4.46 2.62
C CYS A 23 -10.00 -4.45 3.96
N ASP A 24 -9.61 -5.33 4.87
CA ASP A 24 -9.93 -5.19 6.29
C ASP A 24 -8.94 -4.21 6.91
N ILE A 25 -9.39 -2.96 7.08
CA ILE A 25 -8.57 -1.86 7.60
C ILE A 25 -8.13 -2.15 9.04
N GLN A 26 -9.01 -2.70 9.88
CA GLN A 26 -8.67 -2.96 11.29
C GLN A 26 -7.62 -4.05 11.41
N LYS A 27 -7.73 -5.11 10.61
CA LYS A 27 -6.68 -6.13 10.51
C LYS A 27 -5.37 -5.52 9.99
N ALA A 28 -5.42 -4.68 8.95
CA ALA A 28 -4.24 -4.06 8.38
C ALA A 28 -3.49 -3.17 9.39
N LEU A 29 -4.22 -2.39 10.19
CA LEU A 29 -3.65 -1.58 11.27
C LEU A 29 -2.97 -2.48 12.33
N ALA A 30 -3.65 -3.53 12.80
CA ALA A 30 -3.08 -4.46 13.78
C ALA A 30 -1.85 -5.20 13.24
N ASP A 31 -1.81 -5.52 11.95
CA ASP A 31 -0.67 -6.16 11.32
C ASP A 31 0.52 -5.19 11.13
N LEU A 32 0.27 -3.90 10.88
CA LEU A 32 1.31 -2.86 10.88
C LEU A 32 1.94 -2.66 12.25
N ASP A 33 1.14 -2.67 13.32
CA ASP A 33 1.66 -2.55 14.70
C ASP A 33 2.64 -3.69 15.02
N LYS A 34 2.28 -4.93 14.65
CA LYS A 34 3.19 -6.09 14.79
C LYS A 34 4.46 -5.94 13.96
N LEU A 35 4.39 -5.32 12.78
CA LEU A 35 5.57 -5.06 11.95
C LEU A 35 6.46 -3.98 12.58
N ALA A 36 5.86 -2.93 13.16
CA ALA A 36 6.61 -1.91 13.90
C ALA A 36 7.36 -2.53 15.11
N GLU A 37 6.71 -3.44 15.85
CA GLU A 37 7.36 -4.20 16.94
C GLU A 37 8.55 -5.06 16.47
N ARG A 38 8.56 -5.47 15.20
CA ARG A 38 9.68 -6.20 14.56
C ARG A 38 10.76 -5.30 13.97
N GLY A 39 10.65 -3.98 14.17
CA GLY A 39 11.66 -3.01 13.76
C GLY A 39 11.48 -2.43 12.36
N PHE A 40 10.33 -2.63 11.71
CA PHE A 40 9.99 -1.93 10.48
C PHE A 40 9.60 -0.47 10.79
N ASP A 41 9.94 0.48 9.92
CA ASP A 41 9.31 1.81 9.92
C ASP A 41 7.93 1.68 9.26
N ALA A 42 6.96 1.17 10.02
CA ALA A 42 5.59 0.93 9.58
C ALA A 42 4.66 2.06 10.05
N ARG A 43 3.92 2.66 9.11
CA ARG A 43 3.03 3.80 9.38
C ARG A 43 1.67 3.63 8.74
N ALA A 44 0.63 3.89 9.51
CA ALA A 44 -0.72 4.06 9.02
C ALA A 44 -1.02 5.55 8.81
N ILE A 45 -1.64 5.89 7.69
CA ILE A 45 -1.91 7.26 7.26
C ILE A 45 -3.37 7.34 6.82
N ASP A 46 -4.20 8.01 7.62
CA ASP A 46 -5.59 8.29 7.25
C ASP A 46 -5.62 9.46 6.26
N VAL A 47 -6.07 9.20 5.03
CA VAL A 47 -6.15 10.21 3.97
C VAL A 47 -7.20 11.27 4.23
N GLU A 48 -8.11 11.05 5.17
CA GLU A 48 -9.08 12.05 5.62
C GLU A 48 -8.43 13.18 6.44
N GLU A 49 -7.22 12.94 6.97
CA GLU A 49 -6.43 13.94 7.69
C GLU A 49 -5.46 14.70 6.77
N LEU A 50 -5.33 14.26 5.53
CA LEU A 50 -4.45 14.87 4.55
C LEU A 50 -5.17 15.94 3.73
N ARG A 51 -4.52 17.11 3.58
CA ARG A 51 -5.00 18.16 2.68
C ARG A 51 -5.03 17.71 1.22
N ASP A 52 -4.06 16.89 0.82
CA ASP A 52 -3.91 16.35 -0.53
C ASP A 52 -3.07 15.07 -0.49
N VAL A 53 -3.47 14.09 -1.30
CA VAL A 53 -2.81 12.78 -1.46
C VAL A 53 -1.92 12.71 -2.69
N PHE A 54 -1.89 13.74 -3.55
CA PHE A 54 -1.19 13.72 -4.85
C PHE A 54 0.26 13.26 -4.75
N ARG A 55 1.03 13.77 -3.78
CA ARG A 55 2.44 13.38 -3.61
C ARG A 55 2.59 11.90 -3.26
N ALA A 56 1.71 11.37 -2.42
CA ALA A 56 1.72 9.96 -2.04
C ALA A 56 1.32 9.07 -3.21
N TYR A 57 0.24 9.44 -3.91
CA TYR A 57 -0.20 8.78 -5.13
C TYR A 57 0.88 8.77 -6.21
N HIS A 58 1.53 9.90 -6.47
CA HIS A 58 2.60 9.99 -7.47
C HIS A 58 3.76 9.04 -7.15
N LYS A 59 4.22 9.00 -5.88
CA LYS A 59 5.22 8.01 -5.45
C LYS A 59 4.74 6.57 -5.71
N ALA A 60 3.47 6.28 -5.47
CA ALA A 60 2.91 4.95 -5.61
C ALA A 60 2.89 4.46 -7.07
N VAL A 61 2.58 5.33 -8.02
CA VAL A 61 2.49 4.95 -9.44
C VAL A 61 3.80 5.08 -10.20
N SER A 62 4.73 5.94 -9.75
CA SER A 62 6.02 6.17 -10.42
C SER A 62 7.21 5.47 -9.76
N GLY A 63 7.03 4.93 -8.56
CA GLY A 63 8.11 4.35 -7.76
C GLY A 63 8.47 2.90 -8.14
N PRO A 64 7.50 1.97 -8.16
CA PRO A 64 7.75 0.57 -8.47
C PRO A 64 8.28 0.34 -9.88
N ASP A 65 8.90 -0.82 -10.09
CA ASP A 65 9.31 -1.27 -11.42
C ASP A 65 8.10 -1.32 -12.38
N PRO A 66 8.24 -0.97 -13.66
CA PRO A 66 7.16 -1.10 -14.65
C PRO A 66 6.55 -2.50 -14.78
N GLU A 67 7.27 -3.57 -14.45
CA GLU A 67 6.75 -4.95 -14.38
C GLU A 67 5.97 -5.20 -13.08
N GLU A 68 6.17 -4.36 -12.07
CA GLU A 68 5.53 -4.45 -10.75
C GLU A 68 4.42 -3.41 -10.53
N LYS A 69 3.67 -3.06 -11.59
CA LYS A 69 2.57 -2.08 -11.52
C LYS A 69 1.50 -2.45 -10.48
N SER A 70 1.07 -1.44 -9.74
CA SER A 70 -0.09 -1.52 -8.86
C SER A 70 -1.38 -1.28 -9.65
N VAL A 71 -2.53 -1.60 -9.06
CA VAL A 71 -3.83 -1.27 -9.65
C VAL A 71 -4.07 0.25 -9.70
N LEU A 72 -3.32 1.04 -8.91
CA LEU A 72 -3.40 2.49 -8.91
C LEU A 72 -2.87 3.10 -10.22
N ASN A 73 -2.04 2.37 -10.97
CA ASN A 73 -1.55 2.82 -12.28
C ASN A 73 -2.68 2.94 -13.33
N ASP A 74 -3.82 2.27 -13.11
CA ASP A 74 -5.00 2.35 -13.97
C ASP A 74 -5.96 3.50 -13.60
N VAL A 75 -5.69 4.21 -12.49
CA VAL A 75 -6.46 5.37 -12.07
C VAL A 75 -6.08 6.58 -12.93
N LYS A 76 -7.04 7.07 -13.72
CA LYS A 76 -6.80 8.13 -14.71
C LYS A 76 -7.05 9.53 -14.14
N GLY A 77 -6.17 10.47 -14.49
CA GLY A 77 -6.40 11.90 -14.32
C GLY A 77 -6.59 12.35 -12.87
N ALA A 78 -7.48 13.32 -12.63
CA ALA A 78 -7.70 13.93 -11.32
C ALA A 78 -8.43 13.03 -10.31
N SER A 79 -8.95 11.88 -10.74
CA SER A 79 -9.73 10.98 -9.89
C SER A 79 -8.88 10.26 -8.84
N TYR A 80 -7.54 10.36 -8.89
CA TYR A 80 -6.66 9.80 -7.85
C TYR A 80 -7.09 10.17 -6.43
N SER A 81 -7.64 11.38 -6.26
CA SER A 81 -8.10 11.87 -4.96
C SER A 81 -9.31 11.11 -4.41
N GLU A 82 -10.14 10.51 -5.27
CA GLU A 82 -11.31 9.71 -4.89
C GLU A 82 -10.94 8.22 -4.67
N PHE A 83 -9.81 7.78 -5.25
CA PHE A 83 -9.38 6.38 -5.22
C PHE A 83 -8.26 6.10 -4.22
N PHE A 84 -7.12 6.79 -4.34
CA PHE A 84 -5.91 6.49 -3.58
C PHE A 84 -6.11 6.65 -2.07
N GLY A 85 -5.91 5.56 -1.34
CA GLY A 85 -6.11 5.50 0.10
C GLY A 85 -7.57 5.68 0.54
N ARG A 86 -8.52 5.81 -0.40
CA ARG A 86 -9.97 5.88 -0.10
C ARG A 86 -10.63 4.58 -0.51
N THR A 87 -11.28 4.57 -1.68
CA THR A 87 -11.90 3.36 -2.23
C THR A 87 -10.86 2.30 -2.62
N ILE A 88 -9.59 2.69 -2.83
CA ILE A 88 -8.45 1.78 -3.02
C ILE A 88 -7.41 2.05 -1.92
N PRO A 89 -7.44 1.32 -0.80
CA PRO A 89 -6.38 1.38 0.21
C PRO A 89 -5.04 1.01 -0.43
N ALA A 90 -3.96 1.65 0.00
CA ALA A 90 -2.67 1.51 -0.65
C ALA A 90 -1.56 1.23 0.36
N LEU A 91 -0.81 0.15 0.13
CA LEU A 91 0.40 -0.17 0.90
C LEU A 91 1.62 0.10 0.03
N LEU A 92 2.43 1.07 0.41
CA LEU A 92 3.70 1.40 -0.22
C LEU A 92 4.82 0.73 0.58
N CYS A 93 5.57 -0.15 -0.06
CA CYS A 93 6.68 -0.89 0.52
C CYS A 93 8.01 -0.36 -0.01
N TYR A 94 8.91 -0.03 0.89
CA TYR A 94 10.22 0.55 0.59
C TYR A 94 11.32 -0.44 0.98
N SER A 95 12.26 -0.66 0.06
CA SER A 95 13.39 -1.55 0.30
C SER A 95 14.28 -1.04 1.43
N LYS A 96 14.48 0.30 1.52
CA LYS A 96 15.19 0.94 2.63
C LYS A 96 14.38 2.04 3.28
N ALA A 97 14.59 2.29 4.56
CA ALA A 97 13.84 3.31 5.30
C ALA A 97 13.99 4.73 4.72
N ASN A 98 15.16 5.03 4.14
CA ASN A 98 15.48 6.34 3.56
C ASN A 98 15.17 6.45 2.05
N ASP A 99 14.56 5.41 1.45
CA ASP A 99 14.22 5.46 0.02
C ASP A 99 13.12 6.49 -0.24
N ARG A 100 13.28 7.24 -1.34
CA ARG A 100 12.32 8.28 -1.74
C ARG A 100 11.10 7.72 -2.46
N ALA A 101 11.23 6.52 -3.04
CA ALA A 101 10.20 5.86 -3.82
C ALA A 101 9.99 4.43 -3.29
N PRO A 102 8.75 3.93 -3.26
CA PRO A 102 8.48 2.54 -2.90
C PRO A 102 9.02 1.62 -3.99
N SER A 103 9.56 0.47 -3.58
CA SER A 103 9.93 -0.59 -4.52
C SER A 103 8.73 -1.44 -4.92
N ARG A 104 7.72 -1.56 -4.03
CA ARG A 104 6.46 -2.25 -4.32
C ARG A 104 5.25 -1.50 -3.80
N VAL A 105 4.12 -1.67 -4.49
CA VAL A 105 2.85 -1.07 -4.09
C VAL A 105 1.72 -2.09 -4.25
N PHE A 106 0.88 -2.18 -3.22
CA PHE A 106 -0.31 -3.03 -3.19
C PHE A 106 -1.57 -2.17 -3.01
N PRO A 107 -2.73 -2.58 -3.56
CA PRO A 107 -2.95 -3.82 -4.30
C PRO A 107 -2.30 -3.84 -5.68
N ARG A 108 -1.89 -5.04 -6.12
CA ARG A 108 -1.33 -5.30 -7.46
C ARG A 108 -1.91 -6.58 -8.04
N ILE A 109 -1.85 -6.71 -9.36
CA ILE A 109 -2.11 -7.97 -10.04
C ILE A 109 -0.76 -8.62 -10.33
N ASP A 110 -0.54 -9.81 -9.79
CA ASP A 110 0.59 -10.66 -10.13
C ASP A 110 0.08 -11.97 -10.73
N LYS A 111 0.53 -12.31 -11.95
CA LYS A 111 0.12 -13.53 -12.66
C LYS A 111 -1.40 -13.77 -12.63
N GLU A 112 -2.16 -12.73 -12.98
CA GLU A 112 -3.64 -12.72 -13.00
C GLU A 112 -4.32 -12.83 -11.62
N LYS A 113 -3.55 -12.88 -10.53
CA LYS A 113 -4.07 -12.89 -9.17
C LYS A 113 -3.94 -11.51 -8.54
N LEU A 114 -5.03 -11.03 -7.94
CA LEU A 114 -4.99 -9.86 -7.08
C LEU A 114 -4.26 -10.20 -5.77
N ILE A 115 -3.26 -9.40 -5.43
CA ILE A 115 -2.63 -9.39 -4.12
C ILE A 115 -3.13 -8.14 -3.40
N THR A 116 -3.95 -8.35 -2.36
CA THR A 116 -4.54 -7.28 -1.57
C THR A 116 -3.53 -6.68 -0.59
N VAL A 117 -3.89 -5.58 0.06
CA VAL A 117 -3.09 -5.03 1.17
C VAL A 117 -2.96 -6.04 2.31
N ASN A 118 -4.05 -6.73 2.67
CA ASN A 118 -4.02 -7.70 3.75
C ASN A 118 -3.14 -8.91 3.41
N ASP A 119 -3.18 -9.41 2.17
CA ASP A 119 -2.31 -10.50 1.71
C ASP A 119 -0.83 -10.10 1.79
N ALA A 120 -0.51 -8.87 1.36
CA ALA A 120 0.86 -8.36 1.38
C ALA A 120 1.40 -8.21 2.82
N LEU A 121 0.59 -7.65 3.73
CA LEU A 121 0.98 -7.53 5.15
C LEU A 121 1.19 -8.90 5.80
N GLU A 122 0.33 -9.87 5.51
CA GLU A 122 0.45 -11.23 6.02
C GLU A 122 1.71 -11.93 5.50
N ALA A 123 2.02 -11.78 4.20
CA ALA A 123 3.24 -12.31 3.61
C ALA A 123 4.50 -11.69 4.25
N ILE A 124 4.53 -10.36 4.44
CA ILE A 124 5.64 -9.67 5.11
C ILE A 124 5.80 -10.15 6.55
N LEU A 125 4.70 -10.31 7.30
CA LEU A 125 4.71 -10.84 8.67
C LEU A 125 5.12 -12.31 8.75
N GLY A 126 4.75 -13.12 7.77
CA GLY A 126 5.11 -14.53 7.69
C GLY A 126 6.55 -14.78 7.26
N GLU A 127 7.29 -13.72 6.86
CA GLU A 127 8.56 -13.81 6.13
C GLU A 127 8.46 -14.70 4.88
N THR A 128 7.24 -14.92 4.40
CA THR A 128 6.94 -15.58 3.15
C THR A 128 7.06 -14.49 2.09
N GLY A 129 7.97 -14.66 1.14
CA GLY A 129 8.17 -13.67 0.08
C GLY A 129 6.84 -13.19 -0.49
N VAL A 130 6.65 -11.87 -0.53
CA VAL A 130 5.52 -11.31 -1.26
C VAL A 130 5.75 -11.66 -2.71
N VAL A 131 4.92 -12.55 -3.26
CA VAL A 131 5.07 -13.05 -4.65
C VAL A 131 4.75 -11.91 -5.59
#